data_AF-I7LD86-F1
#
_entry.id   AF-I7LD86-F1
#
_cell.length_a   1.000
_cell.length_b   1.000
_cell.length_c   1.000
_cell.angle_alpha   90.00
_cell.angle_beta   90.00
_cell.angle_gamma   90.00
#
_symmetry.space_group_name_H-M   'P 1'
#
loop_
_entity.id
_entity.type
_entity.pdbx_description
1 polymer ?
#
loop_
_entity_poly.entity_id
_entity_poly.type
_entity_poly.pdbx_seq_one_letter_code
_entity_poly.pdbx_strand_id
1 'polypeptide(L)'
;MFFKSHFGTVLTSVLSIFMGLVMALCVIFLNHLPLTWVNIFELWAEIFWIVFIVSMFIPYNTWGNKFAELFHLKEGTVAFALVQGIIPSVVLNSFNTFICTAASIFYNPAIPQAARMEAYIHGSLSSWIPCFIVSYVASFVAVWLGKIVAQKFATE
;
A
#
# COMPACT_ATOMS: atom_id res chain seq x y z
N MET A 1 -2.62 -15.54 -25.71
CA MET A 1 -2.90 -14.17 -25.18
C MET A 1 -3.54 -14.18 -23.80
N PHE A 2 -4.52 -15.06 -23.54
CA PHE A 2 -5.21 -15.18 -22.24
C PHE A 2 -4.27 -15.50 -21.05
N PHE A 3 -3.29 -16.39 -21.23
CA PHE A 3 -2.30 -16.70 -20.19
C PHE A 3 -1.38 -15.52 -19.84
N LYS A 4 -1.01 -14.68 -20.81
CA LYS A 4 -0.09 -13.56 -20.59
C LYS A 4 -0.74 -12.42 -19.80
N SER A 5 -2.04 -12.17 -20.02
CA SER A 5 -2.81 -11.22 -19.21
C SER A 5 -3.13 -11.79 -17.82
N HIS A 6 -3.55 -13.06 -17.72
CA HIS A 6 -3.80 -13.69 -16.42
C HIS A 6 -2.55 -13.77 -15.54
N PHE A 7 -1.39 -14.11 -16.12
CA PHE A 7 -0.14 -14.16 -15.37
C PHE A 7 0.27 -12.77 -14.87
N GLY A 8 0.02 -11.72 -15.65
CA GLY A 8 0.21 -10.33 -15.21
C GLY A 8 -0.71 -9.93 -14.05
N THR A 9 -1.99 -10.31 -14.11
CA THR A 9 -2.96 -10.06 -13.02
C THR A 9 -2.64 -10.87 -11.76
N VAL A 10 -2.22 -12.12 -11.90
CA VAL A 10 -1.79 -12.97 -10.77
C VAL A 10 -0.52 -12.40 -10.14
N LEU A 11 0.46 -12.03 -10.95
CA LEU A 11 1.71 -11.46 -10.45
C LEU A 11 1.47 -10.13 -9.71
N THR A 12 0.66 -9.23 -10.27
CA THR A 12 0.29 -7.98 -9.59
C THR A 12 -0.44 -8.24 -8.28
N SER A 13 -1.34 -9.21 -8.22
CA SER A 13 -2.02 -9.61 -6.98
C SER A 13 -1.06 -10.16 -5.93
N VAL A 14 -0.12 -11.03 -6.32
CA VAL A 14 0.92 -11.59 -5.42
C VAL A 14 1.83 -10.50 -4.89
N LEU A 15 2.17 -9.52 -5.73
CA LEU A 15 2.99 -8.37 -5.34
C LEU A 15 2.24 -7.43 -4.40
N SER A 16 0.94 -7.22 -4.60
CA SER A 16 0.08 -6.47 -3.67
C SER A 16 -0.03 -7.16 -2.31
N ILE A 17 -0.12 -8.50 -2.29
CA ILE A 17 -0.09 -9.31 -1.08
C ILE A 17 1.22 -9.12 -0.30
N PHE A 18 2.36 -9.16 -0.99
CA PHE A 18 3.67 -8.92 -0.40
C PHE A 18 3.80 -7.49 0.14
N MET A 19 3.35 -6.49 -0.61
CA MET A 19 3.35 -5.09 -0.17
C MET A 19 2.50 -4.89 1.09
N GLY A 20 1.31 -5.51 1.15
CA GLY A 20 0.46 -5.47 2.34
C GLY A 20 1.16 -6.05 3.57
N LEU A 21 1.99 -7.10 3.39
CA LEU A 21 2.70 -7.74 4.49
C LEU A 21 3.80 -6.83 5.04
N VAL A 22 4.56 -6.19 4.16
CA VAL A 22 5.59 -5.21 4.56
C VAL A 22 4.96 -4.04 5.33
N MET A 23 3.79 -3.59 4.89
CA MET A 23 3.04 -2.52 5.58
C MET A 23 2.51 -2.95 6.95
N ALA A 24 1.96 -4.16 7.06
CA ALA A 24 1.51 -4.70 8.35
C ALA A 24 2.67 -4.78 9.35
N LEU A 25 3.84 -5.26 8.92
CA LEU A 25 5.04 -5.28 9.75
C LEU A 25 5.48 -3.88 10.17
N CYS A 26 5.45 -2.90 9.25
CA CYS A 26 5.78 -1.51 9.56
C CYS A 26 4.87 -0.95 10.66
N VAL A 27 3.56 -1.19 10.56
CA VAL A 27 2.57 -0.77 11.58
C VAL A 27 2.84 -1.44 12.93
N ILE A 28 3.22 -2.72 12.95
CA ILE A 28 3.57 -3.43 14.19
C ILE A 28 4.78 -2.78 14.86
N PHE A 29 5.83 -2.48 14.10
CA PHE A 29 7.03 -1.85 14.63
C PHE A 29 6.79 -0.41 15.11
N LEU A 30 6.06 0.39 14.33
CA LEU A 30 5.76 1.79 14.67
C LEU A 30 4.90 1.92 15.93
N ASN A 31 3.95 1.00 16.12
CA ASN A 31 3.05 1.02 17.27
C ASN A 31 3.52 0.14 18.43
N HIS A 32 4.73 -0.43 18.35
CA HIS A 32 5.27 -1.36 19.34
C HIS A 32 4.32 -2.51 19.71
N LEU A 33 3.57 -3.01 18.72
CA LEU A 33 2.64 -4.11 18.91
C LEU A 33 3.40 -5.44 19.08
N PRO A 34 2.83 -6.40 19.84
CA PRO A 34 3.46 -7.70 19.98
C PRO A 34 3.47 -8.42 18.62
N LEU A 35 4.64 -8.90 18.20
CA LEU A 35 4.84 -9.64 16.96
C LEU A 35 4.25 -11.06 17.11
N THR A 36 2.94 -11.15 16.96
CA THR A 36 2.18 -12.41 16.99
C THR A 36 1.60 -12.71 15.62
N TRP A 37 1.37 -13.98 15.33
CA TRP A 37 0.74 -14.38 14.06
C TRP A 37 -0.64 -13.75 13.87
N VAL A 38 -1.39 -13.55 14.96
CA VAL A 38 -2.71 -12.92 14.95
C VAL A 38 -2.60 -11.48 14.47
N ASN A 39 -1.73 -10.67 15.09
CA ASN A 39 -1.57 -9.26 14.72
C ASN A 39 -1.05 -9.08 13.29
N ILE A 40 -0.12 -9.94 12.85
CA ILE A 40 0.37 -9.91 11.47
C ILE A 40 -0.77 -10.18 10.50
N PHE A 41 -1.56 -11.23 10.74
CA PHE A 41 -2.63 -11.64 9.84
C PHE A 41 -3.78 -10.63 9.80
N GLU A 42 -4.20 -10.12 10.97
CA GLU A 42 -5.29 -9.13 11.06
C GLU A 42 -4.92 -7.83 10.33
N LEU A 43 -3.75 -7.25 10.62
CA LEU A 43 -3.31 -6.02 9.96
C LEU A 43 -3.06 -6.23 8.47
N TRP A 44 -2.51 -7.38 8.09
CA TRP A 44 -2.31 -7.72 6.69
C TRP A 44 -3.64 -7.84 5.93
N ALA A 45 -4.62 -8.54 6.51
CA ALA A 45 -5.94 -8.71 5.92
C ALA A 45 -6.70 -7.39 5.82
N GLU A 46 -6.62 -6.55 6.86
CA GLU A 46 -7.23 -5.21 6.87
C GLU A 46 -6.67 -4.33 5.76
N ILE A 47 -5.33 -4.22 5.68
CA ILE A 47 -4.64 -3.45 4.64
C ILE A 47 -4.99 -3.97 3.24
N PHE A 48 -5.02 -5.29 3.06
CA PHE A 48 -5.40 -5.90 1.79
C PHE A 48 -6.83 -5.51 1.39
N TRP A 49 -7.78 -5.62 2.31
CA TRP A 49 -9.17 -5.26 2.05
C TRP A 49 -9.35 -3.78 1.71
N ILE A 50 -8.67 -2.89 2.44
CA ILE A 50 -8.72 -1.46 2.15
C ILE A 50 -8.18 -1.18 0.75
N VAL A 51 -6.99 -1.67 0.43
CA VAL A 51 -6.39 -1.49 -0.90
C VAL A 51 -7.31 -2.05 -1.98
N PHE A 52 -7.88 -3.23 -1.79
CA PHE A 52 -8.80 -3.84 -2.76
C PHE A 52 -10.04 -2.97 -3.02
N ILE A 53 -10.69 -2.47 -1.96
CA ILE A 53 -11.87 -1.61 -2.09
C ILE A 53 -11.51 -0.29 -2.75
N VAL A 54 -10.44 0.38 -2.31
CA VAL A 54 -10.01 1.66 -2.90
C VAL A 54 -9.67 1.49 -4.38
N SER A 55 -9.02 0.39 -4.75
CA SER A 55 -8.69 0.06 -6.15
C SER A 55 -9.91 -0.16 -7.04
N MET A 56 -11.03 -0.59 -6.46
CA MET A 56 -12.26 -0.80 -7.21
C MET A 56 -12.95 0.51 -7.61
N PHE A 57 -12.84 1.54 -6.77
CA PHE A 57 -13.62 2.77 -6.93
C PHE A 57 -12.77 3.99 -7.33
N ILE A 58 -11.46 3.98 -7.05
CA ILE A 58 -10.59 5.13 -7.29
C ILE A 58 -9.59 4.82 -8.40
N PRO A 59 -9.63 5.54 -9.54
CA PRO A 59 -8.71 5.33 -10.66
C PRO A 59 -7.34 6.01 -10.42
N TYR A 60 -6.71 5.71 -9.28
CA TYR A 60 -5.45 6.36 -8.87
C TYR A 60 -4.29 6.10 -9.85
N ASN A 61 -4.31 4.99 -10.58
CA ASN A 61 -3.30 4.68 -11.60
C ASN A 61 -3.39 5.66 -12.78
N THR A 62 -4.60 5.99 -13.21
CA THR A 62 -4.83 6.98 -14.27
C THR A 62 -4.40 8.37 -13.82
N TRP A 63 -4.63 8.71 -12.54
CA TRP A 63 -4.15 9.97 -11.98
C TRP A 63 -2.62 10.02 -11.91
N GLY A 64 -1.97 8.92 -11.55
CA GLY A 64 -0.51 8.79 -11.60
C GLY A 64 0.06 8.97 -13.01
N ASN A 65 -0.58 8.41 -14.04
CA ASN A 65 -0.17 8.60 -15.43
C ASN A 65 -0.27 10.07 -15.85
N LYS A 66 -1.42 10.71 -15.59
CA LYS A 66 -1.62 12.14 -15.86
C LYS A 66 -0.61 13.02 -15.11
N PHE A 67 -0.24 12.63 -13.90
CA PHE A 67 0.77 13.33 -13.12
C PHE A 67 2.16 13.19 -13.74
N ALA A 68 2.54 12.01 -14.24
CA ALA A 68 3.81 11.82 -14.94
C ALA A 68 3.83 12.51 -16.32
N GLU A 69 2.70 12.53 -17.03
CA GLU A 69 2.51 13.27 -18.29
C GLU A 69 2.69 14.78 -18.10
N LEU A 70 2.23 15.34 -16.97
CA LEU A 70 2.42 16.76 -16.63
C LEU A 70 3.90 17.15 -16.59
N PHE A 71 4.79 16.23 -16.21
CA PHE A 71 6.24 16.45 -16.19
C PHE A 71 6.92 16.09 -17.52
N HIS A 72 6.14 15.80 -18.58
CA HIS A 72 6.65 15.38 -19.89
C HIS A 72 7.64 14.22 -19.83
N LEU A 73 7.47 13.34 -18.83
CA LEU A 73 8.38 12.21 -18.63
C LEU A 73 8.09 11.11 -19.63
N LYS A 74 9.16 10.57 -20.22
CA LYS A 74 9.05 9.48 -21.20
C LYS A 74 8.66 8.17 -20.49
N GLU A 75 7.59 7.54 -20.97
CA GLU A 75 7.17 6.22 -20.50
C GLU A 75 8.32 5.20 -20.59
N GLY A 76 8.46 4.39 -19.56
CA GLY A 76 9.52 3.39 -19.44
C GLY A 76 10.83 3.89 -18.83
N THR A 77 10.97 5.20 -18.55
CA THR A 77 12.11 5.71 -17.77
C THR A 77 11.92 5.49 -16.27
N VAL A 78 13.02 5.43 -15.51
CA VAL A 78 12.98 5.35 -14.05
C VAL A 78 12.28 6.57 -13.45
N ALA A 79 12.53 7.76 -14.00
CA ALA A 79 11.88 9.00 -13.58
C ALA A 79 10.35 8.94 -13.75
N PHE A 80 9.87 8.40 -14.87
CA PHE A 80 8.43 8.19 -15.08
C PHE A 80 7.84 7.27 -14.02
N ALA A 81 8.47 6.13 -13.74
CA ALA A 81 7.98 5.16 -12.75
C ALA A 81 7.94 5.74 -11.32
N LEU A 82 8.95 6.56 -10.96
CA LEU A 82 8.98 7.26 -9.69
C LEU A 82 7.79 8.22 -9.57
N VAL A 83 7.64 9.12 -10.53
CA VAL A 83 6.59 10.15 -10.49
C VAL A 83 5.19 9.54 -10.58
N GLN A 84 4.99 8.56 -11.47
CA GLN A 84 3.71 7.85 -11.62
C GLN A 84 3.29 7.16 -10.31
N GLY A 85 4.24 6.61 -9.56
CA GLY A 85 3.98 5.89 -8.31
C GLY A 85 3.55 6.77 -7.13
N ILE A 86 3.84 8.08 -7.17
CA ILE A 86 3.55 8.99 -6.05
C ILE A 86 2.04 9.05 -5.77
N ILE A 87 1.22 9.30 -6.78
CA ILE A 87 -0.23 9.47 -6.60
C ILE A 87 -0.90 8.18 -6.09
N PRO A 88 -0.69 6.99 -6.70
CA PRO A 88 -1.15 5.72 -6.14
C PRO A 88 -0.73 5.51 -4.68
N SER A 89 0.54 5.76 -4.34
CA SER A 89 1.04 5.57 -2.98
C SER A 89 0.41 6.55 -2.00
N VAL A 90 0.25 7.83 -2.36
CA VAL A 90 -0.41 8.82 -1.50
C VAL A 90 -1.84 8.40 -1.22
N VAL A 91 -2.60 8.04 -2.25
CA VAL A 91 -4.01 7.64 -2.12
C VAL A 91 -4.13 6.39 -1.25
N LEU A 92 -3.47 5.30 -1.63
CA LEU A 92 -3.59 4.02 -0.93
C LEU A 92 -3.06 4.09 0.50
N ASN A 93 -1.93 4.76 0.73
CA ASN A 93 -1.38 4.94 2.07
C ASN A 93 -2.30 5.77 2.97
N SER A 94 -2.94 6.81 2.41
CA SER A 94 -3.85 7.65 3.18
C SER A 94 -5.07 6.86 3.66
N PHE A 95 -5.70 6.10 2.76
CA PHE A 95 -6.82 5.25 3.14
C PHE A 95 -6.41 4.17 4.15
N ASN A 96 -5.28 3.49 3.93
CA ASN A 96 -4.78 2.49 4.88
C ASN A 96 -4.52 3.10 6.25
N THR A 97 -3.77 4.21 6.30
CA THR A 97 -3.42 4.86 7.57
C THR A 97 -4.68 5.31 8.32
N PHE A 98 -5.58 6.03 7.65
CA PHE A 98 -6.77 6.57 8.31
C PHE A 98 -7.74 5.48 8.74
N ILE A 99 -7.96 4.44 7.93
CA ILE A 99 -8.90 3.37 8.28
C ILE A 99 -8.31 2.49 9.38
N CYS A 100 -7.05 2.05 9.27
CA CYS A 100 -6.41 1.22 10.31
C CYS A 100 -6.29 1.97 11.64
N THR A 101 -5.91 3.26 11.61
CA THR A 101 -5.85 4.08 12.84
C THR A 101 -7.24 4.31 13.43
N ALA A 102 -8.26 4.53 12.59
CA ALA A 102 -9.64 4.64 13.06
C ALA A 102 -10.11 3.32 13.69
N ALA A 103 -9.89 2.19 13.04
CA ALA A 103 -10.29 0.88 13.55
C ALA A 103 -9.60 0.58 14.90
N SER A 104 -8.29 0.84 14.98
CA SER A 104 -7.49 0.61 16.18
C SER A 104 -7.88 1.49 17.37
N ILE A 105 -8.48 2.66 17.14
CA ILE A 105 -8.80 3.63 18.20
C ILE A 105 -10.29 3.62 18.56
N PHE A 106 -11.18 3.59 17.57
CA PHE A 106 -12.62 3.66 17.81
C PHE A 106 -13.21 2.35 18.34
N TYR A 107 -12.63 1.20 17.96
CA TYR A 107 -13.06 -0.10 18.47
C TYR A 107 -12.27 -0.56 19.70
N ASN A 108 -11.35 0.26 20.20
CA ASN A 108 -10.59 -0.07 21.40
C ASN A 108 -11.33 0.40 22.68
N PRO A 109 -11.79 -0.53 23.54
CA PRO A 109 -12.50 -0.18 24.77
C PRO A 109 -11.58 0.47 25.82
N ALA A 110 -10.25 0.31 25.71
CA ALA A 110 -9.29 0.90 26.64
C ALA A 110 -9.12 2.42 26.45
N ILE A 111 -9.52 2.97 25.29
CA ILE A 111 -9.44 4.40 25.01
C ILE A 111 -10.77 5.07 25.40
N PRO A 112 -10.75 6.02 26.35
CA PRO A 112 -11.95 6.77 26.73
C PRO A 112 -12.58 7.45 25.51
N GLN A 113 -13.90 7.37 25.38
CA GLN A 113 -14.62 7.87 24.21
C GLN A 113 -14.32 9.35 23.92
N ALA A 114 -14.18 10.17 24.97
CA ALA A 114 -13.85 11.59 24.86
C ALA A 114 -12.47 11.86 24.24
N ALA A 115 -11.51 10.93 24.36
CA ALA A 115 -10.13 11.10 23.87
C ALA A 115 -9.89 10.46 22.49
N ARG A 116 -10.87 9.72 21.94
CA ARG A 116 -10.69 8.94 20.70
C ARG A 116 -10.38 9.79 19.49
N MET A 117 -11.02 10.95 19.34
CA MET A 117 -10.80 11.82 18.18
C MET A 117 -9.40 12.44 18.19
N GLU A 118 -8.94 12.90 19.36
CA GLU A 118 -7.58 13.44 19.52
C GLU A 118 -6.53 12.37 19.26
N ALA A 119 -6.70 11.18 19.85
CA ALA A 119 -5.84 10.03 19.60
C ALA A 119 -5.82 9.65 18.12
N TYR A 120 -6.98 9.70 17.44
CA TYR A 120 -7.10 9.41 16.02
C TYR A 120 -6.31 10.39 15.14
N ILE A 121 -6.45 11.69 15.39
CA ILE A 121 -5.72 12.72 14.64
C ILE A 121 -4.22 12.58 14.87
N HIS A 122 -3.80 12.46 16.13
CA HIS A 122 -2.39 12.32 16.49
C HIS A 122 -1.78 11.05 15.88
N GLY A 123 -2.44 9.90 16.03
CA GLY A 123 -1.99 8.62 15.49
C GLY A 123 -1.93 8.60 13.96
N SER A 124 -2.88 9.28 13.31
CA SER A 124 -2.89 9.40 11.85
C SER A 124 -1.70 10.23 11.36
N LEU A 125 -1.45 11.38 11.99
CA LEU A 125 -0.34 12.26 11.62
C LEU A 125 1.03 11.62 11.89
N SER A 126 1.19 10.94 13.02
CA SER A 126 2.45 10.27 13.36
C SER A 126 2.75 9.08 12.45
N SER A 127 1.73 8.37 12.00
CA SER A 127 1.88 7.14 11.20
C SER A 127 1.92 7.39 9.69
N TRP A 128 1.32 8.48 9.21
CA TRP A 128 1.12 8.69 7.77
C TRP A 128 2.44 8.81 6.99
N ILE A 129 3.38 9.64 7.45
CA ILE A 129 4.66 9.85 6.74
C ILE A 129 5.52 8.58 6.74
N PRO A 130 5.75 7.89 7.88
CA PRO A 130 6.52 6.65 7.89
C PRO A 130 5.90 5.57 6.98
N CYS A 131 4.60 5.35 7.08
CA CYS A 131 3.88 4.37 6.26
C CYS A 131 3.91 4.75 4.78
N PHE A 132 3.86 6.04 4.43
CA PHE A 132 3.98 6.52 3.06
C PHE A 132 5.35 6.17 2.47
N ILE A 133 6.43 6.46 3.20
CA ILE A 133 7.80 6.16 2.72
C ILE A 133 7.97 4.66 2.52
N VAL A 134 7.53 3.85 3.49
CA VAL A 134 7.66 2.38 3.42
C VAL A 134 6.83 1.80 2.29
N SER A 135 5.55 2.18 2.16
CA SER A 135 4.68 1.71 1.06
C SER A 135 5.22 2.11 -0.31
N TYR A 136 5.69 3.35 -0.44
CA TYR A 136 6.26 3.86 -1.68
C TYR A 136 7.50 3.03 -2.08
N VAL A 137 8.47 2.84 -1.18
CA VAL A 137 9.66 2.02 -1.46
C VAL A 137 9.29 0.56 -1.73
N ALA A 138 8.41 -0.04 -0.91
CA ALA A 138 7.96 -1.41 -1.08
C ALA A 138 7.31 -1.64 -2.45
N SER A 139 6.58 -0.65 -2.99
CA SER A 139 5.97 -0.73 -4.31
C SER A 139 7.01 -0.89 -5.43
N PHE A 140 8.16 -0.19 -5.36
CA PHE A 140 9.23 -0.35 -6.35
C PHE A 140 9.92 -1.70 -6.23
N VAL A 141 10.18 -2.16 -5.01
CA VAL A 141 10.75 -3.49 -4.76
C VAL A 141 9.82 -4.57 -5.32
N ALA A 142 8.52 -4.45 -5.08
CA ALA A 142 7.53 -5.37 -5.59
C ALA A 142 7.52 -5.39 -7.13
N VAL A 143 7.49 -4.22 -7.79
CA VAL A 143 7.56 -4.15 -9.26
C VAL A 143 8.87 -4.73 -9.81
N TRP A 144 10.00 -4.49 -9.14
CA TRP A 144 11.30 -5.04 -9.54
C TRP A 144 11.33 -6.56 -9.44
N LEU A 145 10.89 -7.13 -8.32
CA LEU A 145 10.73 -8.58 -8.15
C LEU A 145 9.79 -9.17 -9.21
N GLY A 146 8.69 -8.48 -9.49
CA GLY A 146 7.76 -8.84 -10.55
C GLY A 146 8.42 -8.95 -11.91
N LYS A 147 9.24 -7.95 -12.28
CA LYS A 147 9.98 -7.95 -13.54
C LYS A 147 10.96 -9.13 -13.64
N ILE A 148 11.69 -9.44 -12.57
CA ILE A 148 12.62 -10.59 -12.53
C ILE A 148 11.86 -11.90 -12.76
N VAL A 149 10.76 -12.10 -12.04
CA VAL A 149 9.93 -13.30 -12.17
C VAL A 149 9.36 -13.39 -13.58
N ALA A 150 8.80 -12.30 -14.11
CA ALA A 150 8.26 -12.26 -15.46
C ALA A 150 9.31 -12.54 -16.54
N GLN A 151 10.54 -12.02 -16.39
CA GLN A 151 11.63 -12.29 -17.30
C GLN A 151 12.01 -13.78 -17.31
N LYS A 152 12.05 -14.41 -16.14
CA LYS A 152 12.38 -15.84 -16.02
C LYS A 152 11.40 -16.74 -16.77
N PHE A 153 10.10 -16.41 -16.74
CA PHE A 153 9.04 -17.20 -17.37
C PHE A 153 8.65 -16.75 -18.79
N ALA A 154 9.18 -15.64 -19.29
CA ALA A 154 8.94 -15.16 -20.65
C ALA A 154 9.98 -15.65 -21.67
N THR A 155 11.06 -16.30 -21.21
CA THR A 155 12.10 -16.93 -22.04
C THR A 155 11.93 -18.43 -22.24
N GLU A 156 10.85 -19.03 -21.72
CA GLU A 156 10.36 -20.37 -22.11
C GLU A 156 9.21 -20.24 -23.12
#